data_AF-A0A1G3US46-F1
#
_entry.id   AF-A0A1G3US46-F1
#
_cell.length_a   1.000
_cell.length_b   1.000
_cell.length_c   1.000
_cell.angle_alpha   90.00
_cell.angle_beta   90.00
_cell.angle_gamma   90.00
#
_symmetry.space_group_name_H-M   'P 1'
#
loop_
_entity.id
_entity.type
_entity.pdbx_description
1 polymer ?
#
loop_
_entity_poly.entity_id
_entity_poly.type
_entity_poly.pdbx_seq_one_letter_code
_entity_poly.pdbx_strand_id
1 'polypeptide(L)'
;MKIKRSIYKQLADDLNRPEVSIILGPRQVGKTFLLKKLESGANARGLRTRYYNLELPHDLLAFNKDDRDLFRMLTDDLDVVFIDEFHYLPNVSKLFKAVYDTDAWW
;
A
#
# COMPACT_ATOMS: atom_id res chain seq x y z
N MET A 1 -1.05 -29.72 -14.10
CA MET A 1 -0.81 -28.86 -12.94
C MET A 1 -1.73 -27.63 -13.04
N LYS A 2 -2.80 -27.54 -12.24
CA LYS A 2 -3.71 -26.38 -12.26
C LYS A 2 -3.00 -25.19 -11.62
N ILE A 3 -2.42 -24.29 -12.43
CA ILE A 3 -1.86 -23.02 -11.97
C ILE A 3 -3.04 -22.20 -11.42
N LYS A 4 -3.26 -22.34 -10.11
CA LYS A 4 -4.37 -21.72 -9.37
C LYS A 4 -4.17 -20.20 -9.43
N ARG A 5 -5.04 -19.52 -10.18
CA ARG A 5 -5.53 -18.14 -9.98
C ARG A 5 -4.54 -17.20 -9.25
N SER A 6 -3.69 -16.60 -10.08
CA SER A 6 -3.10 -15.26 -10.02
C SER A 6 -3.26 -14.50 -8.69
N ILE A 7 -2.14 -14.25 -8.00
CA ILE A 7 -1.98 -13.36 -6.83
C ILE A 7 -2.75 -12.03 -6.96
N TYR A 8 -2.92 -11.52 -8.18
CA TYR A 8 -3.74 -10.35 -8.46
C TYR A 8 -5.19 -10.49 -7.97
N LYS A 9 -5.81 -11.67 -8.14
CA LYS A 9 -7.21 -11.85 -7.71
C LYS A 9 -7.33 -11.73 -6.19
N GLN A 10 -6.42 -12.36 -5.46
CA GLN A 10 -6.39 -12.29 -4.00
C GLN A 10 -6.23 -10.84 -3.54
N LEU A 11 -5.20 -10.15 -4.06
CA LEU A 11 -4.95 -8.75 -3.73
C LEU A 11 -6.09 -7.80 -4.16
N ALA A 12 -6.78 -8.11 -5.27
CA ALA A 12 -7.94 -7.32 -5.71
C ALA A 12 -9.16 -7.52 -4.79
N ASP A 13 -9.33 -8.74 -4.23
CA ASP A 13 -10.35 -9.02 -3.22
C ASP A 13 -10.01 -8.30 -1.90
N ASP A 14 -8.71 -8.22 -1.54
CA ASP A 14 -8.20 -7.51 -0.35
C ASP A 14 -8.46 -6.00 -0.39
N LEU A 15 -8.61 -5.37 -1.57
CA LEU A 15 -8.97 -3.95 -1.71
C LEU A 15 -10.30 -3.57 -1.02
N ASN A 16 -11.09 -4.56 -0.58
CA ASN A 16 -12.36 -4.35 0.15
C ASN A 16 -12.23 -4.52 1.66
N ARG A 17 -11.02 -4.72 2.18
CA ARG A 17 -10.79 -5.05 3.59
C ARG A 17 -9.86 -4.00 4.22
N PRO A 18 -10.01 -3.72 5.52
CA PRO A 18 -9.09 -2.84 6.25
C PRO A 18 -7.76 -3.55 6.59
N GLU A 19 -7.23 -4.34 5.66
CA GLU A 19 -6.04 -5.17 5.86
C GLU A 19 -4.83 -4.54 5.16
N VAL A 20 -3.64 -4.67 5.77
CA VAL A 20 -2.37 -4.31 5.14
C VAL A 20 -1.83 -5.54 4.41
N SER A 21 -1.90 -5.56 3.08
CA SER A 21 -1.32 -6.62 2.25
C SER A 21 0.14 -6.33 1.90
N ILE A 22 1.06 -7.20 2.33
CA ILE A 22 2.50 -7.07 2.05
C ILE A 22 2.92 -8.03 0.93
N ILE A 23 3.45 -7.47 -0.16
CA ILE A 23 3.96 -8.24 -1.31
C ILE A 23 5.48 -8.34 -1.22
N LEU A 24 5.99 -9.53 -0.91
CA LEU A 24 7.42 -9.82 -0.90
C LEU A 24 7.83 -10.60 -2.15
N GLY A 25 9.05 -10.35 -2.63
CA GLY A 25 9.63 -11.13 -3.71
C GLY A 25 10.94 -10.54 -4.23
N PRO A 26 11.73 -11.31 -5.01
CA PRO A 26 12.97 -10.83 -5.61
C PRO A 26 12.79 -9.56 -6.46
N ARG A 27 13.89 -8.87 -6.76
CA ARG A 27 13.87 -7.76 -7.74
C ARG A 27 13.45 -8.30 -9.12
N GLN A 28 12.81 -7.44 -9.93
CA GLN A 28 12.41 -7.72 -11.32
C GLN A 28 11.38 -8.85 -11.54
N VAL A 29 10.64 -9.26 -10.50
CA VAL A 29 9.54 -10.25 -10.63
C VAL A 29 8.18 -9.63 -10.99
N GLY A 30 8.12 -8.32 -11.22
CA GLY A 30 6.90 -7.61 -11.62
C GLY A 30 6.03 -7.08 -10.48
N LYS A 31 6.58 -6.86 -9.27
CA LYS A 31 5.83 -6.30 -8.13
C LYS A 31 5.24 -4.92 -8.42
N THR A 32 6.04 -3.99 -8.94
CA THR A 32 5.59 -2.66 -9.39
C THR A 32 4.49 -2.74 -10.44
N PHE A 33 4.60 -3.66 -11.40
CA PHE A 33 3.56 -3.88 -12.40
C PHE A 33 2.25 -4.36 -11.76
N LEU A 34 2.34 -5.30 -10.81
CA LEU A 34 1.19 -5.80 -10.06
C LEU A 34 0.52 -4.70 -9.24
N LEU A 35 1.29 -3.89 -8.50
CA LEU A 35 0.80 -2.74 -7.73
C LEU A 35 0.08 -1.72 -8.61
N LYS A 36 0.68 -1.29 -9.72
CA LYS A 36 0.05 -0.36 -10.68
C LYS A 36 -1.22 -0.94 -11.30
N LYS A 37 -1.25 -2.26 -11.56
CA LYS A 37 -2.44 -2.93 -12.07
C LYS A 37 -3.57 -2.95 -11.04
N LEU A 38 -3.25 -3.17 -9.76
CA LEU A 38 -4.22 -3.11 -8.66
C LEU A 38 -4.75 -1.69 -8.48
N GLU A 39 -3.89 -0.67 -8.52
CA GLU A 39 -4.26 0.74 -8.46
C GLU A 39 -5.22 1.10 -9.60
N SER A 40 -4.89 0.74 -10.84
CA SER A 40 -5.78 0.94 -11.99
C SER A 40 -7.13 0.25 -11.80
N GLY A 41 -7.15 -0.96 -11.26
CA GLY A 41 -8.38 -1.68 -10.92
C GLY A 41 -9.20 -1.01 -9.81
N ALA A 42 -8.54 -0.46 -8.79
CA ALA A 42 -9.17 0.30 -7.71
C ALA A 42 -9.79 1.61 -8.22
N ASN A 43 -9.04 2.37 -9.03
CA ASN A 43 -9.52 3.59 -9.68
C ASN A 43 -10.71 3.32 -10.60
N ALA A 44 -10.68 2.22 -11.37
CA ALA A 44 -11.81 1.81 -12.22
C ALA A 44 -13.07 1.45 -11.42
N ARG A 45 -12.93 1.15 -10.13
CA ARG A 45 -14.03 0.91 -9.18
C ARG A 45 -14.49 2.18 -8.47
N GLY A 46 -13.89 3.32 -8.75
CA GLY A 46 -14.19 4.62 -8.12
C GLY A 46 -13.55 4.81 -6.75
N LEU A 47 -12.58 3.98 -6.36
CA LEU A 47 -11.86 4.13 -5.10
C LEU A 47 -10.87 5.30 -5.20
N ARG A 48 -10.77 6.09 -4.14
CA ARG A 48 -9.77 7.15 -3.99
C ARG A 48 -8.45 6.49 -3.62
N THR A 49 -7.49 6.54 -4.53
CA THR A 49 -6.19 5.87 -4.34
C THR A 49 -5.06 6.88 -4.21
N ARG A 50 -3.97 6.43 -3.58
CA ARG A 50 -2.68 7.13 -3.65
C ARG A 50 -1.56 6.13 -3.83
N TYR A 51 -0.56 6.50 -4.63
CA TYR A 51 0.61 5.68 -4.91
C TYR A 51 1.89 6.41 -4.51
N TYR A 52 2.77 5.68 -3.85
CA TYR A 52 4.10 6.15 -3.46
C TYR A 52 5.16 5.15 -3.92
N ASN A 53 6.24 5.63 -4.53
CA ASN A 53 7.44 4.86 -4.79
C ASN A 53 8.59 5.41 -3.95
N LEU A 54 8.99 4.70 -2.91
CA LEU A 54 9.95 5.23 -1.93
C LEU A 54 11.41 5.16 -2.39
N GLU A 55 11.66 4.62 -3.58
CA GLU A 55 12.93 4.85 -4.28
C GLU A 55 13.04 6.30 -4.79
N LEU A 56 11.91 6.99 -5.02
CA LEU A 56 11.89 8.37 -5.46
C LEU A 56 12.11 9.32 -4.26
N PRO A 57 13.09 10.25 -4.35
CA PRO A 57 13.41 11.15 -3.24
C PRO A 57 12.23 12.02 -2.77
N HIS A 58 11.37 12.45 -3.70
CA HIS A 58 10.20 13.28 -3.36
C HIS A 58 9.20 12.53 -2.49
N ASP A 59 8.87 11.28 -2.85
CA ASP A 59 7.95 10.44 -2.09
C ASP A 59 8.58 10.09 -0.73
N LEU A 60 9.87 9.73 -0.72
CA LEU A 60 10.58 9.44 0.53
C LEU A 60 10.55 10.62 1.51
N LEU A 61 10.75 11.85 1.01
CA LEU A 61 10.65 13.07 1.82
C LEU A 61 9.23 13.30 2.36
N ALA A 62 8.19 12.92 1.61
CA ALA A 62 6.81 13.04 2.06
C ALA A 62 6.52 12.16 3.30
N PHE A 63 7.25 11.06 3.47
CA PHE A 63 7.15 10.19 4.65
C PHE A 63 8.01 10.64 5.84
N ASN A 64 8.81 11.70 5.70
CA ASN A 64 9.58 12.27 6.81
C ASN A 64 8.72 13.29 7.59
N LYS A 65 7.66 12.79 8.22
CA LYS A 65 6.72 13.56 9.07
C LYS A 65 6.56 12.85 10.41
N ASP A 66 5.97 13.52 11.39
CA ASP A 66 5.55 12.85 12.62
C ASP A 66 4.43 11.83 12.36
N ASP A 67 4.23 10.93 13.32
CA ASP A 67 3.29 9.81 13.20
C ASP A 67 1.84 10.26 12.91
N ARG A 68 1.42 11.42 13.43
CA ARG A 68 0.05 11.93 13.24
C ARG A 68 -0.15 12.42 11.81
N ASP A 69 0.82 13.17 11.28
CA ASP A 69 0.77 13.68 9.92
C ASP A 69 0.96 12.57 8.89
N LEU A 70 1.82 11.57 9.18
CA LEU A 70 1.94 10.34 8.40
C LEU A 70 0.62 9.58 8.36
N PHE A 71 -0.02 9.41 9.51
CA PHE A 71 -1.30 8.73 9.61
C PHE A 71 -2.35 9.41 8.72
N ARG A 72 -2.56 10.72 8.90
CA ARG A 72 -3.49 11.51 8.07
C ARG A 72 -3.17 11.41 6.59
N MET A 73 -1.89 11.47 6.22
CA MET A 73 -1.47 11.32 4.82
C MET A 73 -1.92 9.99 4.19
N LEU A 74 -2.02 8.94 5.00
CA LEU A 74 -2.37 7.58 4.57
C LEU A 74 -3.86 7.24 4.73
N THR A 75 -4.62 8.01 5.51
CA THR A 75 -6.02 7.70 5.85
C THR A 75 -7.02 8.78 5.46
N ASP A 76 -6.61 10.06 5.38
CA ASP A 76 -7.52 11.16 5.04
C ASP A 76 -7.88 11.13 3.55
N ASP A 77 -9.17 11.07 3.27
CA ASP A 77 -9.77 11.11 1.93
C ASP A 77 -9.28 10.03 0.95
N LEU A 78 -8.82 8.88 1.47
CA LEU A 78 -8.33 7.76 0.69
C LEU A 78 -9.02 6.47 1.09
N ASP A 79 -9.26 5.61 0.10
CA ASP A 79 -9.81 4.27 0.31
C ASP A 79 -8.71 3.21 0.23
N VAL A 80 -7.66 3.43 -0.59
CA VAL A 80 -6.52 2.51 -0.73
C VAL A 80 -5.21 3.28 -0.93
N VAL A 81 -4.16 2.89 -0.21
CA VAL A 81 -2.80 3.39 -0.42
C VAL A 81 -1.88 2.29 -0.92
N PHE A 82 -1.15 2.59 -1.99
CA PHE A 82 -0.13 1.72 -2.57
C PHE A 82 1.26 2.28 -2.24
N ILE A 83 2.12 1.44 -1.68
CA ILE A 83 3.49 1.79 -1.32
C ILE A 83 4.43 0.78 -1.99
N ASP A 84 5.16 1.24 -2.99
CA ASP A 84 6.22 0.48 -3.64
C ASP A 84 7.58 0.75 -2.99
N GLU A 85 8.44 -0.25 -3.02
CA GLU A 85 9.76 -0.21 -2.41
C GLU A 85 9.75 0.29 -0.94
N PHE A 86 8.76 -0.16 -0.15
CA PHE A 86 8.55 0.27 1.25
C PHE A 86 9.77 0.04 2.18
N HIS A 87 10.72 -0.81 1.77
CA HIS A 87 11.93 -1.14 2.51
C HIS A 87 12.89 0.05 2.70
N TYR A 88 12.70 1.15 1.95
CA TYR A 88 13.40 2.42 2.18
C TYR A 88 12.95 3.15 3.46
N LEU A 89 11.80 2.79 4.05
CA LEU A 89 11.34 3.40 5.30
C LEU A 89 11.94 2.72 6.52
N PRO A 90 12.67 3.46 7.37
CA PRO A 90 13.04 2.95 8.68
C PRO A 90 11.78 2.75 9.54
N ASN A 91 11.71 1.64 10.27
CA ASN A 91 10.60 1.33 11.20
C ASN A 91 9.20 1.26 10.56
N VAL A 92 9.09 0.94 9.27
CA VAL A 92 7.81 0.81 8.53
C VAL A 92 6.76 -0.06 9.24
N SER A 93 7.19 -1.04 10.02
CA SER A 93 6.29 -1.90 10.81
C SER A 93 5.46 -1.12 11.86
N LYS A 94 6.02 -0.05 12.44
CA LYS A 94 5.28 0.81 13.38
C LYS A 94 4.15 1.57 12.67
N LEU A 95 4.42 2.03 11.45
CA LEU A 95 3.45 2.73 10.60
C LEU A 95 2.30 1.79 10.22
N PHE A 96 2.61 0.58 9.75
CA PHE A 96 1.58 -0.42 9.42
C PHE A 96 0.74 -0.79 10.64
N LYS A 97 1.37 -0.92 11.82
CA LYS A 97 0.65 -1.17 13.06
C LYS A 97 -0.28 0.00 13.42
N ALA A 98 0.20 1.24 13.34
CA ALA A 98 -0.62 2.42 13.63
C ALA A 98 -1.83 2.54 12.70
N VAL A 99 -1.66 2.25 11.40
CA VAL A 99 -2.75 2.25 10.40
C VAL A 99 -3.72 1.07 10.61
N TYR A 100 -3.24 -0.07 11.08
CA TYR A 100 -4.09 -1.23 11.35
C TYR A 100 -4.87 -1.12 12.67
N ASP A 101 -4.22 -0.62 13.73
CA ASP A 101 -4.80 -0.44 15.06
C ASP A 101 -5.87 0.67 15.07
N THR A 102 -6.14 1.34 13.95
CA THR A 102 -7.11 2.43 13.77
C THR A 102 -8.57 2.04 14.07
N ASP A 103 -8.93 0.76 13.99
CA ASP A 103 -10.23 0.25 14.50
C ASP A 103 -10.25 0.17 16.05
N ALA A 104 -9.13 0.46 16.70
CA ALA A 104 -8.92 0.45 18.13
C ALA A 104 -8.34 1.82 18.58
N TRP A 105 -9.24 2.79 18.75
CA TRP A 105 -9.06 4.02 19.54
C TRP A 105 -8.27 5.17 18.89
N TRP A 106 -9.02 6.17 18.39
CA TRP A 106 -8.70 7.60 18.37
C TRP A 106 -10.00 8.40 18.45
#